data_AF-A0A9N8PQ07-F1
#
_entry.id   AF-A0A9N8PQ07-F1
#
_cell.length_a   1.000
_cell.length_b   1.000
_cell.length_c   1.000
_cell.angle_alpha   90.00
_cell.angle_beta   90.00
_cell.angle_gamma   90.00
#
_symmetry.space_group_name_H-M   'P 1'
#
loop_
_entity.id
_entity.type
_entity.pdbx_description
1 polymer ?
#
loop_
_entity_poly.entity_id
_entity_poly.type
_entity_poly.pdbx_seq_one_letter_code
_entity_poly.pdbx_strand_id
1 'polypeptide(L)'
;MAAPNGGYFIQDKLYKTAPHHESYKQLWETKWKKPMGVYPFMFSAVKDFEPIVEKLVAEPYDWDDYAQVYFPKAEELVSEAQKAEQEGNKEKASELYLRASAVYRISRFPAPRSEKQRYAWQEGKKACIKGLGCIEVPHTHGIRGEGKNIPIYHLLPSDASESNPAPVVLIMTGLDGYRTELSVWMEGWRQNGVGTIVVEIPGTGDSPALASDPTSPDRQWSNKVCVWAFSTGGYYAIRLAHTHPTRLAGVVALGGGVHHMFDEEWLNNLFGTKANPVDQMKTIPFKPKY
;
A
#
# COMPACT_ATOMS: atom_id res chain seq x y z
N MET A 1 -12.33 -2.85 17.74
CA MET A 1 -12.42 -3.21 19.18
C MET A 1 -13.64 -2.50 19.73
N ALA A 2 -14.64 -3.24 20.21
CA ALA A 2 -15.73 -2.66 20.98
C ALA A 2 -15.25 -2.40 22.41
N ALA A 3 -15.70 -1.32 23.01
CA ALA A 3 -15.58 -1.02 24.41
C ALA A 3 -16.39 -2.03 25.23
N PRO A 4 -16.08 -2.22 26.52
CA PRO A 4 -16.81 -3.16 27.38
C PRO A 4 -18.33 -2.96 27.46
N ASN A 5 -18.82 -1.77 27.09
CA ASN A 5 -20.25 -1.43 27.00
C ASN A 5 -20.87 -1.66 25.62
N GLY A 6 -20.14 -2.30 24.68
CA GLY A 6 -20.59 -2.52 23.30
C GLY A 6 -20.40 -1.31 22.37
N GLY A 7 -19.93 -0.16 22.87
CA GLY A 7 -19.65 1.02 22.04
C GLY A 7 -18.38 0.84 21.20
N TYR A 8 -18.31 1.37 19.99
CA TYR A 8 -17.10 1.27 19.17
C TYR A 8 -16.20 2.48 19.42
N PHE A 9 -14.98 2.27 19.94
CA PHE A 9 -14.06 3.37 20.27
C PHE A 9 -13.77 4.34 19.11
N ILE A 10 -13.84 3.85 17.87
CA ILE A 10 -13.56 4.66 16.67
C ILE A 10 -14.81 5.46 16.24
N GLN A 11 -16.02 4.96 16.53
CA GLN A 11 -17.28 5.65 16.19
C GLN A 11 -17.34 7.05 16.85
N ASP A 12 -16.97 7.14 18.13
CA ASP A 12 -16.98 8.41 18.88
C ASP A 12 -15.97 9.44 18.35
N LYS A 13 -15.04 9.01 17.50
CA LYS A 13 -14.03 9.84 16.85
C LYS A 13 -14.41 10.20 15.42
N LEU A 14 -15.42 9.58 14.82
CA LEU A 14 -15.82 9.77 13.42
C LEU A 14 -16.08 11.26 13.09
N TYR A 15 -16.64 11.99 14.04
CA TYR A 15 -17.01 13.41 13.89
C TYR A 15 -15.90 14.39 14.26
N LYS A 16 -14.72 13.91 14.65
CA LYS A 16 -13.60 14.76 15.09
C LYS A 16 -12.55 14.83 14.00
N THR A 17 -12.43 15.99 13.36
CA THR A 17 -11.30 16.28 12.48
C THR A 17 -10.03 16.34 13.31
N ALA A 18 -9.05 15.52 12.96
CA ALA A 18 -7.75 15.54 13.61
C ALA A 18 -6.87 16.63 12.96
N PRO A 19 -5.94 17.27 13.70
CA PRO A 19 -5.15 18.39 13.17
C PRO A 19 -4.40 18.10 11.87
N HIS A 20 -3.91 16.86 11.72
CA HIS A 20 -3.21 16.40 10.51
C HIS A 20 -4.07 16.31 9.25
N HIS A 21 -5.40 16.47 9.36
CA HIS A 21 -6.29 16.55 8.22
C HIS A 21 -6.57 18.01 7.79
N GLU A 22 -6.04 19.01 8.50
CA GLU A 22 -6.34 20.43 8.22
C GLU A 22 -5.45 21.02 7.12
N SER A 23 -4.23 20.51 6.94
CA SER A 23 -3.32 20.92 5.86
C SER A 23 -2.13 19.97 5.74
N TYR A 24 -1.43 20.01 4.61
CA TYR A 24 -0.17 19.29 4.41
C TYR A 24 0.88 19.65 5.48
N LYS A 25 0.96 20.93 5.86
CA LYS A 25 1.87 21.40 6.91
C LYS A 25 1.57 20.74 8.26
N GLN A 26 0.30 20.68 8.66
CA GLN A 26 -0.09 20.01 9.90
C GLN A 26 0.17 18.49 9.83
N LEU A 27 -0.10 17.86 8.68
CA LEU A 27 0.23 16.46 8.44
C LEU A 27 1.73 16.20 8.64
N TRP A 28 2.57 17.06 8.06
CA TRP A 28 4.02 16.98 8.23
C TRP A 28 4.43 17.12 9.69
N GLU A 29 4.11 18.25 10.33
CA GLU A 29 4.60 18.58 11.67
C GLU A 29 4.08 17.62 12.75
N THR A 30 2.87 17.10 12.62
CA THR A 30 2.23 16.28 13.67
C THR A 30 2.34 14.78 13.45
N LYS A 31 2.49 14.30 12.20
CA LYS A 31 2.51 12.86 11.88
C LYS A 31 3.78 12.40 11.20
N TRP A 32 4.32 13.14 10.25
CA TRP A 32 5.40 12.64 9.39
C TRP A 32 6.79 13.02 9.90
N LYS A 33 6.94 14.16 10.57
CA LYS A 33 8.23 14.68 11.07
C LYS A 33 8.86 13.80 12.16
N LYS A 34 8.09 12.98 12.89
CA LYS A 34 8.55 12.30 14.13
C LYS A 34 8.33 10.78 14.26
N PRO A 35 8.03 10.03 13.18
CA PRO A 35 8.52 8.65 13.13
C PRO A 35 8.99 8.23 11.73
N MET A 36 10.25 7.85 11.59
CA MET A 36 10.74 7.14 10.41
C MET A 36 10.62 5.64 10.58
N GLY A 37 10.11 4.95 9.56
CA GLY A 37 9.86 3.50 9.57
C GLY A 37 8.38 3.13 9.74
N VAL A 38 7.47 4.10 9.79
CA VAL A 38 6.01 3.88 9.91
C VAL A 38 5.31 4.29 8.61
N TYR A 39 4.16 3.65 8.31
CA TYR A 39 3.22 4.02 7.24
C TYR A 39 3.10 5.56 7.03
N PRO A 40 3.34 6.18 5.84
CA PRO A 40 3.80 5.64 4.54
C PRO A 40 5.32 5.84 4.23
N PHE A 41 6.22 5.98 5.22
CA PHE A 41 7.67 6.20 5.07
C PHE A 41 8.59 4.95 5.28
N MET A 42 8.24 3.80 4.72
CA MET A 42 8.87 2.50 4.99
C MET A 42 10.10 2.46 4.10
N PHE A 43 11.26 2.05 4.61
CA PHE A 43 12.56 2.23 3.95
C PHE A 43 13.06 3.68 3.81
N SER A 44 12.37 4.70 4.33
CA SER A 44 12.83 6.10 4.20
C SER A 44 13.95 6.46 5.18
N ALA A 45 14.72 7.49 4.85
CA ALA A 45 15.43 8.33 5.83
C ALA A 45 14.90 9.78 5.80
N VAL A 46 14.88 10.46 6.95
CA VAL A 46 14.26 11.81 7.14
C VAL A 46 15.01 12.84 6.34
N LYS A 47 16.33 12.72 6.30
CA LYS A 47 17.22 13.54 5.48
C LYS A 47 16.84 13.55 3.99
N ASP A 48 16.15 12.52 3.51
CA ASP A 48 15.69 12.46 2.12
C ASP A 48 14.44 13.32 1.91
N PHE A 49 13.65 13.58 2.95
CA PHE A 49 12.38 14.32 2.85
C PHE A 49 12.47 15.77 3.31
N GLU A 50 13.38 16.10 4.23
CA GLU A 50 13.62 17.48 4.69
C GLU A 50 13.72 18.51 3.54
N PRO A 51 14.59 18.34 2.53
CA PRO A 51 14.73 19.33 1.45
C PRO A 51 13.52 19.40 0.51
N ILE A 52 12.68 18.36 0.50
CA ILE A 52 11.45 18.32 -0.30
C ILE A 52 10.36 19.13 0.41
N VAL A 53 10.23 18.91 1.71
CA VAL A 53 9.18 19.57 2.51
C VAL A 53 9.42 21.06 2.62
N GLU A 54 10.67 21.51 2.70
CA GLU A 54 11.01 22.94 2.66
C GLU A 54 10.54 23.63 1.36
N LYS A 55 10.45 22.90 0.24
CA LYS A 55 9.97 23.40 -1.05
C LYS A 55 8.45 23.30 -1.21
N LEU A 56 7.79 22.44 -0.44
CA LEU A 56 6.33 22.33 -0.40
C LEU A 56 5.76 23.46 0.47
N VAL A 57 5.84 24.70 -0.03
CA VAL A 57 5.46 25.91 0.71
C VAL A 57 3.94 26.23 0.61
N ALA A 58 3.21 25.53 -0.25
CA ALA A 58 1.75 25.68 -0.43
C ALA A 58 1.10 24.33 -0.76
N GLU A 59 -0.21 24.22 -0.59
CA GLU A 59 -0.99 23.03 -0.95
C GLU A 59 -0.98 22.85 -2.49
N PRO A 60 -0.33 21.81 -3.03
CA PRO A 60 -0.43 21.56 -4.45
C PRO A 60 -1.78 20.88 -4.69
N TYR A 61 -2.75 21.65 -5.17
CA TYR A 61 -3.99 21.11 -5.72
C TYR A 61 -3.75 20.42 -7.08
N ASP A 62 -2.59 20.65 -7.70
CA ASP A 62 -2.14 19.96 -8.89
C ASP A 62 -1.28 18.73 -8.55
N TRP A 63 -1.72 17.57 -9.00
CA TRP A 63 -1.08 16.28 -8.72
C TRP A 63 0.24 16.09 -9.46
N ASP A 64 0.43 16.74 -10.61
CA ASP A 64 1.68 16.67 -11.36
C ASP A 64 2.75 17.55 -10.71
N ASP A 65 2.40 18.79 -10.36
CA ASP A 65 3.30 19.67 -9.61
C ASP A 65 3.70 19.02 -8.28
N TYR A 66 2.74 18.46 -7.54
CA TYR A 66 3.01 17.70 -6.32
C TYR A 66 4.06 16.61 -6.55
N ALA A 67 3.83 15.75 -7.55
CA ALA A 67 4.70 14.61 -7.80
C ALA A 67 6.13 15.05 -8.15
N GLN A 68 6.26 16.07 -8.99
CA GLN A 68 7.55 16.53 -9.51
C GLN A 68 8.47 17.10 -8.45
N VAL A 69 7.97 17.65 -7.33
CA VAL A 69 8.83 18.17 -6.25
C VAL A 69 9.75 17.08 -5.67
N TYR A 70 9.33 15.82 -5.73
CA TYR A 70 10.06 14.68 -5.17
C TYR A 70 11.11 14.10 -6.12
N PHE A 71 11.01 14.32 -7.43
CA PHE A 71 11.83 13.63 -8.44
C PHE A 71 13.33 13.90 -8.27
N PRO A 72 13.81 15.14 -8.05
CA PRO A 72 15.24 15.39 -7.98
C PRO A 72 15.95 14.57 -6.89
N LYS A 73 15.31 14.42 -5.72
CA LYS A 73 15.87 13.62 -4.63
C LYS A 73 15.80 12.12 -4.92
N ALA A 74 14.71 11.64 -5.51
CA ALA A 74 14.59 10.24 -5.88
C ALA A 74 15.65 9.85 -6.93
N GLU A 75 15.87 10.71 -7.93
CA GLU A 75 16.87 10.54 -8.97
C GLU A 75 18.31 10.60 -8.42
N GLU A 76 18.58 11.50 -7.47
CA GLU A 76 19.85 11.55 -6.73
C GLU A 76 20.14 10.21 -6.04
N LEU A 77 19.17 9.68 -5.29
CA LEU A 77 19.31 8.39 -4.59
C LEU A 77 19.51 7.23 -5.57
N VAL A 78 18.81 7.21 -6.71
CA VAL A 78 19.04 6.22 -7.78
C VAL A 78 20.46 6.32 -8.32
N SER A 79 20.96 7.54 -8.57
CA SER A 79 22.33 7.74 -9.07
C SER A 79 23.37 7.28 -8.05
N GLU A 80 23.18 7.56 -6.76
CA GLU A 80 24.05 7.07 -5.70
C GLU A 80 24.01 5.54 -5.57
N ALA A 81 22.82 4.94 -5.71
CA ALA A 81 22.67 3.49 -5.69
C ALA A 81 23.43 2.82 -6.85
N GLN A 82 23.36 3.41 -8.05
CA GLN A 82 24.10 2.94 -9.23
C GLN A 82 25.62 3.02 -9.03
N LYS A 83 26.12 4.09 -8.40
CA LYS A 83 27.55 4.20 -8.06
C LYS A 83 27.97 3.11 -7.06
N ALA A 84 27.18 2.89 -6.01
CA ALA A 84 27.45 1.83 -5.04
C ALA A 84 27.42 0.44 -5.70
N GLU A 85 26.52 0.20 -6.67
CA GLU A 85 26.46 -1.04 -7.46
C GLU A 85 27.74 -1.22 -8.30
N GLN A 86 28.23 -0.16 -8.95
CA GLN A 86 29.48 -0.17 -9.73
C GLN A 86 30.73 -0.39 -8.86
N GLU A 87 30.71 0.09 -7.62
CA GLU A 87 31.75 -0.13 -6.61
C GLU A 87 31.68 -1.54 -5.97
N GLY A 88 30.67 -2.35 -6.32
CA GLY A 88 30.46 -3.69 -5.78
C GLY A 88 29.82 -3.73 -4.38
N ASN A 89 29.37 -2.59 -3.85
CA ASN A 89 28.72 -2.49 -2.55
C ASN A 89 27.20 -2.73 -2.67
N LYS A 90 26.82 -4.00 -2.71
CA LYS A 90 25.44 -4.44 -2.97
C LYS A 90 24.46 -4.01 -1.88
N GLU A 91 24.87 -4.08 -0.61
CA GLU A 91 24.03 -3.72 0.54
C GLU A 91 23.70 -2.24 0.50
N LYS A 92 24.71 -1.38 0.29
CA LYS A 92 24.52 0.07 0.16
C LYS A 92 23.67 0.42 -1.07
N ALA A 93 23.91 -0.24 -2.20
CA ALA A 93 23.11 -0.03 -3.41
C ALA A 93 21.63 -0.37 -3.14
N SER A 94 21.36 -1.52 -2.52
CA SER A 94 20.00 -1.95 -2.15
C SER A 94 19.31 -0.93 -1.23
N GLU A 95 20.00 -0.48 -0.17
CA GLU A 95 19.48 0.54 0.75
C GLU A 95 19.07 1.83 0.00
N LEU A 96 19.96 2.34 -0.86
CA LEU A 96 19.73 3.58 -1.61
C LEU A 96 18.59 3.44 -2.63
N TYR A 97 18.50 2.31 -3.33
CA TYR A 97 17.37 2.03 -4.21
C TYR A 97 16.04 1.97 -3.46
N LEU A 98 16.01 1.40 -2.25
CA LEU A 98 14.80 1.34 -1.43
C LEU A 98 14.41 2.71 -0.86
N ARG A 99 15.39 3.53 -0.50
CA ARG A 99 15.16 4.94 -0.14
C ARG A 99 14.62 5.75 -1.33
N ALA A 100 15.13 5.54 -2.55
CA ALA A 100 14.58 6.17 -3.75
C ALA A 100 13.13 5.74 -4.00
N SER A 101 12.84 4.44 -3.88
CA SER A 101 11.47 3.91 -3.96
C SER A 101 10.56 4.55 -2.91
N ALA A 102 11.07 4.75 -1.69
CA ALA A 102 10.35 5.40 -0.61
C ALA A 102 9.97 6.85 -0.94
N VAL A 103 10.85 7.62 -1.60
CA VAL A 103 10.59 9.00 -2.06
C VAL A 103 9.56 9.01 -3.18
N TYR A 104 9.72 8.16 -4.20
CA TYR A 104 8.73 8.03 -5.29
C TYR A 104 7.35 7.58 -4.82
N ARG A 105 7.26 6.78 -3.76
CA ARG A 105 5.98 6.40 -3.16
C ARG A 105 5.23 7.60 -2.59
N ILE A 106 5.90 8.51 -1.89
CA ILE A 106 5.24 9.72 -1.39
C ILE A 106 4.83 10.61 -2.58
N SER A 107 5.68 10.73 -3.60
CA SER A 107 5.37 11.42 -4.85
C SER A 107 4.06 10.94 -5.53
N ARG A 108 3.76 9.63 -5.48
CA ARG A 108 2.50 9.07 -6.04
C ARG A 108 1.36 8.92 -5.04
N PHE A 109 1.54 9.26 -3.77
CA PHE A 109 0.60 8.95 -2.70
C PHE A 109 -0.73 9.72 -2.86
N PRO A 110 -1.88 9.14 -2.48
CA PRO A 110 -2.10 7.75 -2.05
C PRO A 110 -2.11 6.74 -3.21
N ALA A 111 -2.54 7.17 -4.39
CA ALA A 111 -2.54 6.37 -5.61
C ALA A 111 -2.28 7.27 -6.82
N PRO A 112 -1.76 6.74 -7.95
CA PRO A 112 -1.49 7.54 -9.14
C PRO A 112 -2.76 8.11 -9.77
N ARG A 113 -2.93 9.43 -9.72
CA ARG A 113 -4.08 10.17 -10.28
C ARG A 113 -3.73 10.94 -11.55
N SER A 114 -2.47 11.32 -11.70
CA SER A 114 -1.96 12.12 -12.82
C SER A 114 -0.82 11.43 -13.58
N GLU A 115 -0.32 12.05 -14.65
CA GLU A 115 0.77 11.48 -15.46
C GLU A 115 2.06 11.36 -14.65
N LYS A 116 2.44 12.41 -13.90
CA LYS A 116 3.67 12.42 -13.12
C LYS A 116 3.57 11.50 -11.90
N GLN A 117 2.40 11.33 -11.29
CA GLN A 117 2.24 10.29 -10.26
C GLN A 117 2.32 8.87 -10.84
N ARG A 118 1.87 8.64 -12.08
CA ARG A 118 2.08 7.35 -12.77
C ARG A 118 3.56 7.12 -13.08
N TYR A 119 4.28 8.16 -13.51
CA TYR A 119 5.73 8.11 -13.68
C TYR A 119 6.43 7.74 -12.37
N ALA A 120 6.08 8.43 -11.27
CA ALA A 120 6.61 8.15 -9.94
C ALA A 120 6.35 6.70 -9.52
N TRP A 121 5.16 6.15 -9.80
CA TRP A 121 4.88 4.73 -9.57
C TRP A 121 5.84 3.81 -10.34
N GLN A 122 6.03 4.05 -11.64
CA GLN A 122 6.90 3.20 -12.45
C GLN A 122 8.37 3.27 -12.01
N GLU A 123 8.91 4.47 -11.76
CA GLU A 123 10.30 4.64 -11.31
C GLU A 123 10.51 4.12 -9.88
N GLY A 124 9.58 4.39 -8.98
CA GLY A 124 9.63 3.86 -7.61
C GLY A 124 9.61 2.33 -7.58
N LYS A 125 8.83 1.69 -8.48
CA LYS A 125 8.83 0.25 -8.66
C LYS A 125 10.15 -0.26 -9.22
N LYS A 126 10.71 0.35 -10.27
CA LYS A 126 12.03 -0.02 -10.83
C LYS A 126 13.12 0.03 -9.77
N ALA A 127 13.16 1.09 -8.97
CA ALA A 127 14.10 1.21 -7.85
C ALA A 127 13.90 0.09 -6.81
N CYS A 128 12.66 -0.19 -6.42
CA CYS A 128 12.39 -1.28 -5.47
C CYS A 128 12.81 -2.66 -6.02
N ILE A 129 12.55 -2.94 -7.30
CA ILE A 129 13.01 -4.18 -7.97
C ILE A 129 14.53 -4.28 -7.97
N LYS A 130 15.24 -3.17 -8.19
CA LYS A 130 16.70 -3.13 -8.09
C LYS A 130 17.21 -3.42 -6.67
N GLY A 131 16.48 -2.97 -5.64
CA GLY A 131 16.84 -3.18 -4.24
C GLY A 131 16.53 -4.58 -3.70
N LEU A 132 15.41 -5.20 -4.09
CA LEU A 132 14.90 -6.44 -3.49
C LEU A 132 14.70 -7.59 -4.49
N GLY A 133 14.69 -7.32 -5.79
CA GLY A 133 14.20 -8.25 -6.79
C GLY A 133 12.67 -8.34 -6.83
N CYS A 134 12.15 -8.94 -7.89
CA CYS A 134 10.74 -9.26 -8.07
C CYS A 134 10.65 -10.41 -9.07
N ILE A 135 9.71 -11.33 -8.85
CA ILE A 135 9.45 -12.43 -9.79
C ILE A 135 7.98 -12.41 -10.21
N GLU A 136 7.71 -13.02 -11.35
CA GLU A 136 6.35 -13.24 -11.83
C GLU A 136 5.96 -14.70 -11.60
N VAL A 137 4.79 -14.92 -10.98
CA VAL A 137 4.21 -16.25 -10.82
C VAL A 137 2.95 -16.42 -11.67
N PRO A 138 2.64 -17.62 -12.18
CA PRO A 138 1.46 -17.82 -13.01
C PRO A 138 0.16 -17.48 -12.28
N HIS A 139 -0.73 -16.73 -12.94
CA HIS A 139 -2.09 -16.45 -12.48
C HIS A 139 -3.03 -17.61 -12.87
N THR A 140 -2.87 -18.76 -12.23
CA THR A 140 -3.49 -20.04 -12.63
C THR A 140 -5.03 -20.05 -12.61
N HIS A 141 -5.65 -19.17 -11.83
CA HIS A 141 -7.10 -19.04 -11.71
C HIS A 141 -7.63 -17.74 -12.35
N GLY A 142 -6.82 -17.10 -13.20
CA GLY A 142 -7.19 -15.86 -13.89
C GLY A 142 -8.28 -16.07 -14.93
N ILE A 143 -9.10 -15.03 -15.13
CA ILE A 143 -10.17 -15.02 -16.15
C ILE A 143 -9.82 -14.14 -17.35
N ARG A 144 -10.65 -14.17 -18.39
CA ARG A 144 -10.49 -13.29 -19.55
C ARG A 144 -10.53 -11.82 -19.10
N GLY A 145 -9.49 -11.08 -19.46
CA GLY A 145 -9.32 -9.67 -19.09
C GLY A 145 -8.29 -9.46 -17.99
N GLU A 146 -7.92 -10.50 -17.24
CA GLU A 146 -6.84 -10.45 -16.26
C GLU A 146 -5.48 -10.76 -16.90
N GLY A 147 -4.42 -10.22 -16.29
CA GLY A 147 -3.05 -10.58 -16.64
C GLY A 147 -2.74 -12.05 -16.34
N LYS A 148 -1.84 -12.64 -17.13
CA LYS A 148 -1.45 -14.07 -17.01
C LYS A 148 -0.51 -14.35 -15.84
N ASN A 149 0.14 -13.33 -15.32
CA ASN A 149 1.14 -13.43 -14.28
C ASN A 149 0.84 -12.45 -13.15
N ILE A 150 1.28 -12.80 -11.94
CA ILE A 150 1.20 -11.94 -10.76
C ILE A 150 2.62 -11.59 -10.32
N PRO A 151 2.99 -10.31 -10.23
CA PRO A 151 4.29 -9.91 -9.69
C PRO A 151 4.29 -10.06 -8.17
N ILE A 152 5.34 -10.69 -7.64
CA ILE A 152 5.53 -10.88 -6.19
C ILE A 152 6.94 -10.46 -5.77
N TYR A 153 7.01 -9.86 -4.58
CA TYR A 153 8.25 -9.74 -3.84
C TYR A 153 8.33 -10.92 -2.90
N HIS A 154 9.51 -11.52 -2.79
CA HIS A 154 9.71 -12.65 -1.90
C HIS A 154 11.08 -12.56 -1.25
N LEU A 155 11.18 -13.16 -0.06
CA LEU A 155 12.43 -13.30 0.66
C LEU A 155 12.38 -14.59 1.47
N LEU A 156 13.42 -15.40 1.34
CA LEU A 156 13.56 -16.66 2.07
C LEU A 156 14.71 -16.57 3.08
N PRO A 157 14.63 -17.31 4.20
CA PRO A 157 15.81 -17.60 5.02
C PRO A 157 16.94 -18.19 4.17
N SER A 158 18.18 -17.86 4.49
CA SER A 158 19.34 -18.25 3.68
C SER A 158 19.59 -19.77 3.62
N ASP A 159 19.08 -20.50 4.62
CA ASP A 159 19.17 -21.96 4.75
C ASP A 159 17.92 -22.68 4.20
N ALA A 160 16.92 -21.94 3.72
CA ALA A 160 15.72 -22.52 3.12
C ALA A 160 16.06 -23.22 1.80
N SER A 161 15.60 -24.45 1.65
CA SER A 161 15.79 -25.27 0.45
C SER A 161 14.70 -26.33 0.33
N GLU A 162 14.70 -27.12 -0.75
CA GLU A 162 13.74 -28.24 -0.89
C GLU A 162 13.88 -29.28 0.22
N SER A 163 15.12 -29.53 0.69
CA SER A 163 15.39 -30.45 1.81
C SER A 163 15.22 -29.82 3.19
N ASN A 164 15.12 -28.49 3.26
CA ASN A 164 14.90 -27.72 4.49
C ASN A 164 13.86 -26.61 4.24
N PRO A 165 12.57 -26.96 4.09
CA PRO A 165 11.54 -25.98 3.74
C PRO A 165 11.26 -25.03 4.89
N ALA A 166 11.27 -23.72 4.61
CA ALA A 166 10.87 -22.70 5.57
C ALA A 166 9.34 -22.49 5.56
N PRO A 167 8.70 -22.22 6.72
CA PRO A 167 7.34 -21.72 6.73
C PRO A 167 7.25 -20.39 5.98
N VAL A 168 6.10 -20.10 5.38
CA VAL A 168 5.87 -18.87 4.60
C VAL A 168 4.66 -18.10 5.12
N VAL A 169 4.82 -16.78 5.24
CA VAL A 169 3.71 -15.85 5.43
C VAL A 169 3.46 -15.03 4.17
N LEU A 170 2.20 -14.95 3.76
CA LEU A 170 1.72 -14.07 2.69
C LEU A 170 1.36 -12.72 3.30
N ILE A 171 2.11 -11.69 2.94
CA ILE A 171 1.81 -10.30 3.29
C ILE A 171 0.87 -9.72 2.24
N MET A 172 -0.37 -9.46 2.64
CA MET A 172 -1.40 -8.88 1.77
C MET A 172 -1.54 -7.38 2.04
N THR A 173 -1.34 -6.57 0.99
CA THR A 173 -1.26 -5.12 1.14
C THR A 173 -2.63 -4.44 1.27
N GLY A 174 -2.65 -3.12 1.43
CA GLY A 174 -3.88 -2.32 1.55
C GLY A 174 -4.24 -1.60 0.25
N LEU A 175 -5.11 -0.58 0.36
CA LEU A 175 -5.65 0.18 -0.76
C LEU A 175 -4.63 1.13 -1.40
N ASP A 176 -3.78 1.71 -0.56
CA ASP A 176 -2.77 2.73 -0.91
C ASP A 176 -1.34 2.32 -0.50
N GLY A 177 -1.23 1.26 0.31
CA GLY A 177 0.01 0.54 0.57
C GLY A 177 0.14 -0.62 -0.42
N TYR A 178 1.22 -0.62 -1.19
CA TYR A 178 1.56 -1.62 -2.20
C TYR A 178 2.75 -2.50 -1.79
N ARG A 179 3.10 -3.46 -2.65
CA ARG A 179 4.18 -4.42 -2.37
C ARG A 179 5.54 -3.77 -2.18
N THR A 180 5.79 -2.62 -2.82
CA THR A 180 7.06 -1.89 -2.73
C THR A 180 7.39 -1.39 -1.32
N GLU A 181 6.38 -1.13 -0.49
CA GLU A 181 6.54 -0.61 0.87
C GLU A 181 6.28 -1.64 1.95
N LEU A 182 5.33 -2.55 1.74
CA LEU A 182 5.04 -3.62 2.69
C LEU A 182 6.16 -4.68 2.71
N SER A 183 7.04 -4.65 1.71
CA SER A 183 8.28 -5.43 1.69
C SER A 183 9.23 -5.11 2.85
N VAL A 184 9.05 -4.01 3.59
CA VAL A 184 9.89 -3.70 4.77
C VAL A 184 9.85 -4.78 5.84
N TRP A 185 8.73 -5.51 5.91
CA TRP A 185 8.52 -6.54 6.91
C TRP A 185 9.25 -7.84 6.60
N MET A 186 9.73 -8.03 5.36
CA MET A 186 10.33 -9.28 4.92
C MET A 186 11.56 -9.66 5.74
N GLU A 187 12.43 -8.69 6.04
CA GLU A 187 13.66 -8.94 6.78
C GLU A 187 13.39 -9.40 8.23
N GLY A 188 12.39 -8.80 8.89
CA GLY A 188 11.99 -9.21 10.24
C GLY A 188 11.51 -10.67 10.28
N TRP A 189 10.74 -11.10 9.29
CA TRP A 189 10.31 -12.50 9.16
C TRP A 189 11.48 -13.43 8.81
N ARG A 190 12.36 -13.03 7.89
CA ARG A 190 13.53 -13.81 7.50
C ARG A 190 14.44 -14.10 8.70
N GLN A 191 14.66 -13.10 9.57
CA GLN A 191 15.43 -13.25 10.82
C GLN A 191 14.79 -14.25 11.80
N ASN A 192 13.49 -14.50 11.70
CA ASN A 192 12.76 -15.50 12.48
C ASN A 192 12.64 -16.86 11.74
N GLY A 193 13.39 -17.08 10.66
CA GLY A 193 13.34 -18.33 9.89
C GLY A 193 12.07 -18.50 9.07
N VAL A 194 11.34 -17.41 8.78
CA VAL A 194 10.08 -17.44 8.02
C VAL A 194 10.29 -16.75 6.67
N GLY A 195 9.91 -17.43 5.59
CA GLY A 195 9.84 -16.84 4.26
C GLY A 195 8.64 -15.93 4.09
N THR A 196 8.75 -14.95 3.19
CA THR A 196 7.68 -14.00 2.91
C THR A 196 7.37 -13.94 1.43
N ILE A 197 6.09 -13.76 1.12
CA ILE A 197 5.60 -13.34 -0.19
C ILE A 197 4.76 -12.08 0.03
N VAL A 198 5.00 -11.01 -0.71
CA VAL A 198 4.25 -9.75 -0.60
C VAL A 198 3.44 -9.53 -1.85
N VAL A 199 2.13 -9.33 -1.67
CA VAL A 199 1.17 -9.24 -2.77
C VAL A 199 0.19 -8.10 -2.57
N GLU A 200 -0.22 -7.54 -3.70
CA GLU A 200 -1.29 -6.55 -3.75
C GLU A 200 -2.67 -7.20 -3.70
N ILE A 201 -3.63 -6.46 -3.16
CA ILE A 201 -5.04 -6.82 -3.26
C ILE A 201 -5.55 -6.59 -4.69
N PRO A 202 -6.62 -7.28 -5.11
CA PRO A 202 -7.24 -7.06 -6.42
C PRO A 202 -7.52 -5.58 -6.72
N GLY A 203 -7.20 -5.16 -7.94
CA GLY A 203 -7.45 -3.80 -8.42
C GLY A 203 -6.47 -2.73 -7.92
N THR A 204 -5.40 -3.10 -7.20
CA THR A 204 -4.35 -2.16 -6.73
C THR A 204 -2.98 -2.48 -7.32
N GLY A 205 -2.11 -1.46 -7.40
CA GLY A 205 -0.75 -1.60 -7.91
C GLY A 205 -0.68 -2.23 -9.29
N ASP A 206 0.05 -3.35 -9.42
CA ASP A 206 0.07 -4.17 -10.62
C ASP A 206 -0.63 -5.53 -10.42
N SER A 207 -1.58 -5.62 -9.50
CA SER A 207 -2.44 -6.80 -9.40
C SER A 207 -3.15 -7.03 -10.76
N PRO A 208 -3.04 -8.22 -11.36
CA PRO A 208 -3.66 -8.51 -12.67
C PRO A 208 -5.17 -8.66 -12.60
N ALA A 209 -5.75 -8.68 -11.40
CA ALA A 209 -7.18 -8.88 -11.19
C ALA A 209 -8.01 -7.70 -11.71
N LEU A 210 -9.19 -8.01 -12.25
CA LEU A 210 -10.13 -6.98 -12.68
C LEU A 210 -10.66 -6.22 -11.45
N ALA A 211 -10.43 -4.90 -11.41
CA ALA A 211 -10.88 -4.05 -10.30
C ALA A 211 -12.41 -4.06 -10.11
N SER A 212 -13.17 -4.38 -11.16
CA SER A 212 -14.64 -4.45 -11.14
C SER A 212 -15.19 -5.82 -10.75
N ASP A 213 -14.35 -6.85 -10.60
CA ASP A 213 -14.81 -8.20 -10.27
C ASP A 213 -14.74 -8.45 -8.76
N PRO A 214 -15.89 -8.52 -8.06
CA PRO A 214 -15.93 -8.73 -6.62
C PRO A 214 -15.53 -10.15 -6.18
N THR A 215 -15.30 -11.06 -7.13
CA THR A 215 -14.88 -12.44 -6.89
C THR A 215 -13.40 -12.69 -7.16
N SER A 216 -12.66 -11.72 -7.73
CA SER A 216 -11.21 -11.82 -7.92
C SER A 216 -10.41 -12.17 -6.66
N PRO A 217 -10.72 -11.64 -5.46
CA PRO A 217 -9.99 -11.98 -4.24
C PRO A 217 -10.00 -13.48 -3.92
N ASP A 218 -11.10 -14.16 -4.23
CA ASP A 218 -11.28 -15.59 -3.93
C ASP A 218 -10.50 -16.48 -4.91
N ARG A 219 -10.13 -15.97 -6.09
CA ARG A 219 -9.40 -16.74 -7.12
C ARG A 219 -7.90 -16.52 -7.07
N GLN A 220 -7.48 -15.27 -6.84
CA GLN A 220 -6.08 -14.89 -6.98
C GLN A 220 -5.20 -15.56 -5.91
N TRP A 221 -5.72 -15.76 -4.70
CA TRP A 221 -4.95 -16.25 -3.54
C TRP A 221 -5.68 -17.40 -2.83
N SER A 222 -5.16 -18.63 -2.92
CA SER A 222 -5.84 -19.79 -2.30
C SER A 222 -4.90 -20.93 -1.85
N ASN A 223 -3.68 -20.60 -1.42
CA ASN A 223 -2.66 -21.58 -1.02
C ASN A 223 -2.56 -21.79 0.51
N LYS A 224 -2.06 -22.96 0.93
CA LYS A 224 -1.81 -23.40 2.33
C LYS A 224 -0.71 -22.59 3.03
N VAL A 225 -0.98 -21.32 3.30
CA VAL A 225 -0.03 -20.40 3.96
C VAL A 225 -0.72 -19.61 5.09
N CYS A 226 0.08 -19.01 5.97
CA CYS A 226 -0.39 -17.98 6.89
C CYS A 226 -0.54 -16.66 6.13
N VAL A 227 -1.58 -15.87 6.41
CA VAL A 227 -1.80 -14.57 5.78
C VAL A 227 -1.72 -13.48 6.84
N TRP A 228 -0.84 -12.51 6.62
CA TRP A 228 -0.77 -11.28 7.41
C TRP A 228 -1.15 -10.09 6.53
N ALA A 229 -2.28 -9.46 6.84
CA ALA A 229 -2.90 -8.50 5.95
C ALA A 229 -3.10 -7.14 6.62
N PHE A 230 -2.95 -6.07 5.83
CA PHE A 230 -2.94 -4.69 6.31
C PHE A 230 -4.08 -3.88 5.71
N SER A 231 -4.75 -3.06 6.52
CA SER A 231 -5.82 -2.15 6.07
C SER A 231 -6.91 -2.91 5.28
N THR A 232 -7.28 -2.47 4.07
CA THR A 232 -8.22 -3.19 3.20
C THR A 232 -7.77 -4.59 2.79
N GLY A 233 -6.48 -4.93 2.89
CA GLY A 233 -6.03 -6.32 2.82
C GLY A 233 -6.64 -7.18 3.92
N GLY A 234 -6.85 -6.62 5.11
CA GLY A 234 -7.52 -7.30 6.22
C GLY A 234 -8.96 -7.69 5.88
N TYR A 235 -9.69 -6.87 5.12
CA TYR A 235 -11.02 -7.23 4.59
C TYR A 235 -10.94 -8.50 3.74
N TYR A 236 -10.01 -8.53 2.78
CA TYR A 236 -9.83 -9.66 1.89
C TYR A 236 -9.31 -10.91 2.60
N ALA A 237 -8.43 -10.75 3.60
CA ALA A 237 -7.93 -11.86 4.39
C ALA A 237 -9.02 -12.49 5.28
N ILE A 238 -9.92 -11.67 5.85
CA ILE A 238 -11.09 -12.17 6.59
C ILE A 238 -12.05 -12.90 5.65
N ARG A 239 -12.31 -12.35 4.45
CA ARG A 239 -13.09 -13.06 3.43
C ARG A 239 -12.44 -14.40 3.05
N LEU A 240 -11.12 -14.41 2.84
CA LEU A 240 -10.36 -15.62 2.51
C LEU A 240 -10.48 -16.68 3.61
N ALA A 241 -10.43 -16.28 4.89
CA ALA A 241 -10.65 -17.18 6.01
C ALA A 241 -12.03 -17.84 5.98
N HIS A 242 -13.05 -17.14 5.48
CA HIS A 242 -14.40 -17.66 5.33
C HIS A 242 -14.57 -18.53 4.08
N THR A 243 -13.99 -18.13 2.94
CA THR A 243 -14.20 -18.82 1.65
C THR A 243 -13.26 -20.01 1.44
N HIS A 244 -12.07 -19.98 2.06
CA HIS A 244 -11.02 -21.00 1.90
C HIS A 244 -10.44 -21.50 3.24
N PRO A 245 -11.25 -21.82 4.27
CA PRO A 245 -10.76 -22.12 5.62
C PRO A 245 -9.80 -23.32 5.66
N THR A 246 -9.99 -24.32 4.80
CA THR A 246 -9.13 -25.53 4.75
C THR A 246 -7.80 -25.30 4.02
N ARG A 247 -7.62 -24.12 3.41
CA ARG A 247 -6.42 -23.76 2.67
C ARG A 247 -5.57 -22.73 3.39
N LEU A 248 -5.84 -22.38 4.65
CA LEU A 248 -5.05 -21.39 5.38
C LEU A 248 -4.45 -22.01 6.64
N ALA A 249 -3.20 -21.67 6.94
CA ALA A 249 -2.59 -22.01 8.22
C ALA A 249 -3.05 -21.03 9.34
N GLY A 250 -3.41 -19.81 8.96
CA GLY A 250 -3.89 -18.77 9.87
C GLY A 250 -4.06 -17.43 9.16
N VAL A 251 -4.82 -16.52 9.76
CA VAL A 251 -5.03 -15.16 9.25
C VAL A 251 -4.85 -14.14 10.38
N VAL A 252 -4.07 -13.10 10.10
CA VAL A 252 -3.94 -11.91 10.93
C VAL A 252 -4.38 -10.71 10.11
N ALA A 253 -5.48 -10.07 10.50
CA ALA A 253 -6.00 -8.85 9.87
C ALA A 253 -5.67 -7.62 10.73
N LEU A 254 -4.72 -6.80 10.27
CA LEU A 254 -4.26 -5.59 10.95
C LEU A 254 -5.01 -4.37 10.40
N GLY A 255 -5.99 -3.87 11.16
CA GLY A 255 -6.77 -2.69 10.79
C GLY A 255 -7.77 -2.93 9.64
N GLY A 256 -8.16 -4.19 9.37
CA GLY A 256 -9.16 -4.52 8.36
C GLY A 256 -10.59 -4.29 8.85
N GLY A 257 -11.33 -3.40 8.18
CA GLY A 257 -12.77 -3.26 8.36
C GLY A 257 -13.55 -4.25 7.49
N VAL A 258 -14.61 -4.85 8.04
CA VAL A 258 -15.46 -5.84 7.33
C VAL A 258 -16.97 -5.59 7.45
N HIS A 259 -17.36 -4.59 8.23
CA HIS A 259 -18.76 -4.27 8.46
C HIS A 259 -18.93 -2.75 8.49
N HIS A 260 -19.07 -2.15 9.68
CA HIS A 260 -19.42 -0.73 9.84
C HIS A 260 -18.54 0.28 9.11
N MET A 261 -17.28 -0.05 8.81
CA MET A 261 -16.40 0.79 7.98
C MET A 261 -17.01 1.13 6.61
N PHE A 262 -17.90 0.27 6.10
CA PHE A 262 -18.59 0.44 4.82
C PHE A 262 -20.05 0.86 4.97
N ASP A 263 -20.50 1.19 6.18
CA ASP A 263 -21.84 1.73 6.39
C ASP A 263 -21.93 3.14 5.80
N GLU A 264 -23.11 3.51 5.33
CA GLU A 264 -23.35 4.79 4.67
C GLU A 264 -22.91 5.99 5.55
N GLU A 265 -23.19 5.95 6.85
CA GLU A 265 -22.77 6.99 7.81
C GLU A 265 -21.25 7.18 7.81
N TRP A 266 -20.49 6.09 7.80
CA TRP A 266 -19.03 6.13 7.81
C TRP A 266 -18.48 6.67 6.50
N LEU A 267 -19.00 6.19 5.37
CA LEU A 267 -18.60 6.64 4.05
C LEU A 267 -18.95 8.13 3.84
N ASN A 268 -20.13 8.56 4.27
CA ASN A 268 -20.58 9.94 4.18
C ASN A 268 -19.70 10.90 5.00
N ASN A 269 -19.30 10.50 6.21
CA ASN A 269 -18.37 11.28 7.02
C ASN A 269 -16.96 11.27 6.44
N LEU A 270 -16.47 10.12 5.93
CA LEU A 270 -15.12 9.99 5.36
C LEU A 270 -14.93 10.85 4.10
N PHE A 271 -15.88 10.79 3.17
CA PHE A 271 -15.78 11.51 1.90
C PHE A 271 -16.33 12.93 1.97
N GLY A 272 -16.85 13.36 3.12
CA GLY A 272 -17.59 14.62 3.23
C GLY A 272 -18.87 14.62 2.38
N THR A 273 -19.26 13.46 1.84
CA THR A 273 -20.49 13.26 1.11
C THR A 273 -21.62 13.09 2.11
N LYS A 274 -21.99 14.15 2.83
CA LYS A 274 -23.40 14.22 3.22
C LYS A 274 -24.14 14.20 1.88
N ALA A 275 -24.76 13.08 1.53
CA ALA A 275 -25.62 12.99 0.37
C ALA A 275 -26.70 14.05 0.59
N ASN A 276 -26.44 15.27 0.12
CA ASN A 276 -27.42 16.33 0.10
C ASN A 276 -28.30 15.94 -1.08
N PRO A 277 -29.54 15.47 -0.84
CA PRO A 277 -30.39 15.01 -1.93
C PRO A 277 -30.63 16.14 -2.94
N VAL A 278 -30.54 17.39 -2.48
CA VAL A 278 -30.64 18.59 -3.32
C VAL A 278 -29.44 18.74 -4.24
N ASP A 279 -28.22 18.43 -3.80
CA ASP A 279 -27.02 18.52 -4.65
C ASP A 279 -26.93 17.34 -5.62
N GLN A 280 -27.43 16.16 -5.25
CA GLN A 280 -27.59 15.03 -6.16
C GLN A 280 -28.71 15.26 -7.20
N MET A 281 -29.81 15.93 -6.84
CA MET A 281 -30.84 16.32 -7.82
C MET A 281 -30.32 17.31 -8.87
N LYS A 282 -29.33 18.15 -8.55
CA LYS A 282 -28.71 19.09 -9.50
C LYS A 282 -27.86 18.40 -10.58
N THR A 283 -27.43 17.16 -10.37
CA THR A 283 -26.60 16.41 -11.33
C THR A 283 -27.41 15.50 -12.26
N ILE A 284 -28.74 15.43 -12.07
CA ILE A 284 -29.65 14.66 -12.92
C ILE A 284 -30.02 15.50 -14.17
N PRO A 285 -29.79 15.01 -15.40
CA PRO A 285 -29.96 15.78 -16.64
C PRO A 285 -31.42 16.05 -17.05
N PHE A 286 -32.40 15.73 -16.19
CA PHE A 286 -33.82 15.98 -16.43
C PHE A 286 -34.49 16.56 -15.20
N LYS A 287 -35.45 17.49 -15.41
CA LYS A 287 -36.27 18.04 -14.32
C LYS A 287 -37.19 16.94 -13.75
N PRO A 288 -37.20 16.71 -12.42
CA PRO A 288 -38.19 15.85 -11.79
C PRO A 288 -39.60 16.32 -12.15
N LYS A 289 -40.52 15.39 -12.39
CA LYS A 289 -41.88 15.71 -12.83
C LYS A 289 -42.82 16.21 -11.72
N TYR A 290 -42.34 16.41 -10.50
CA TYR A 290 -43.07 16.96 -9.36
C TYR A 290 -42.14 17.74 -8.45
#